data_AF-A0A1F9ZXB1-F1
#
_entry.id   AF-A0A1F9ZXB1-F1
#
_cell.length_a   1.000
_cell.length_b   1.000
_cell.length_c   1.000
_cell.angle_alpha   90.00
_cell.angle_beta   90.00
_cell.angle_gamma   90.00
#
_symmetry.space_group_name_H-M   'P 1'
#
loop_
_entity.id
_entity.type
_entity.pdbx_description
1 polymer ?
#
loop_
_entity_poly.entity_id
_entity_poly.type
_entity_poly.pdbx_seq_one_letter_code
_entity_poly.pdbx_strand_id
1 'polypeptide(L)'
;MYQQPYQPVHKPMSDYLKPLLSDLVLAALLFVGLFLVWLGSLIAGVADRSGGIETGLALKSFGVLMATWGLVIGGMLRHDMERWVRVAMIVAGSAIILFVGYWSASIWWGF
;
A
#
# COMPACT_ATOMS: atom_id res chain seq x y z
N MET A 1 -3.09 50.43 17.65
CA MET A 1 -2.55 49.12 17.21
C MET A 1 -3.73 48.24 16.83
N TYR A 2 -3.93 47.97 15.54
CA TYR A 2 -4.95 47.01 15.10
C TYR A 2 -4.44 45.59 15.41
N GLN A 3 -5.03 44.93 16.40
CA GLN A 3 -4.84 43.49 16.60
C GLN A 3 -5.64 42.76 15.52
N GLN A 4 -4.97 41.96 14.69
CA GLN A 4 -5.65 41.11 13.73
C GLN A 4 -6.55 40.11 14.48
N PRO A 5 -7.81 39.90 14.05
CA PRO A 5 -8.69 38.91 14.66
C PRO A 5 -8.02 37.53 14.62
N TYR A 6 -7.99 36.86 15.77
CA TYR A 6 -7.44 35.51 15.90
C TYR A 6 -8.23 34.56 15.00
N GLN A 7 -7.67 34.24 13.83
CA GLN A 7 -8.23 33.17 12.99
C GLN A 7 -7.83 31.84 13.64
N PRO A 8 -8.78 30.98 14.04
CA PRO A 8 -8.43 29.65 14.50
C PRO A 8 -7.66 28.96 13.37
N VAL A 9 -6.45 28.49 13.69
CA VAL A 9 -5.61 27.72 12.76
C VAL A 9 -6.46 26.54 12.28
N HIS A 10 -6.95 26.61 11.05
CA HIS A 10 -7.67 25.50 10.44
C HIS A 10 -6.64 24.40 10.22
N LYS A 11 -6.56 23.47 11.19
CA LYS A 11 -5.72 22.29 11.05
C LYS A 11 -6.25 21.48 9.87
N PRO A 12 -5.40 21.08 8.93
CA PRO A 12 -5.83 20.27 7.81
C PRO A 12 -6.42 18.95 8.35
N MET A 13 -7.48 18.43 7.71
CA MET A 13 -8.15 17.18 8.15
C MET A 13 -7.16 16.00 8.31
N SER A 14 -6.04 16.03 7.58
CA SER A 14 -4.95 15.06 7.69
C SER A 14 -4.35 14.93 9.09
N ASP A 15 -4.36 15.98 9.91
CA ASP A 15 -3.83 15.92 11.28
C ASP A 15 -4.71 15.06 12.21
N TYR A 16 -6.00 14.89 11.88
CA TYR A 16 -6.89 13.98 12.61
C TYR A 16 -6.70 12.51 12.23
N LEU A 17 -6.12 12.24 11.06
CA LEU A 17 -5.84 10.88 10.56
C LEU A 17 -4.46 10.37 10.98
N LYS A 18 -3.52 11.27 11.30
CA LYS A 18 -2.18 10.92 11.82
C LYS A 18 -2.17 9.89 12.95
N PRO A 19 -3.03 9.99 14.00
CA PRO A 19 -3.01 8.99 15.07
C PRO A 19 -3.55 7.61 14.65
N LEU A 20 -4.40 7.54 13.62
CA LEU A 20 -4.91 6.26 13.07
C LEU A 20 -3.88 5.56 12.17
N LEU A 21 -2.99 6.32 11.54
CA LEU A 21 -1.97 5.83 10.61
C LEU A 21 -0.57 6.12 11.16
N SER A 22 -0.33 5.62 12.38
CA SER A 22 0.98 5.64 13.02
C SER A 22 2.03 4.92 12.17
N ASP A 23 3.28 5.34 12.29
CA ASP A 23 4.46 4.71 11.68
C ASP A 23 4.47 3.20 11.84
N LEU A 24 4.06 2.72 13.00
CA LEU A 24 3.92 1.31 13.34
C LEU A 24 2.89 0.60 12.46
N VAL A 25 1.72 1.22 12.24
CA VAL A 25 0.63 0.65 11.43
C VAL A 25 1.06 0.55 9.98
N LEU A 26 1.75 1.58 9.49
CA LEU A 26 2.25 1.66 8.12
C LEU A 26 3.36 0.63 7.86
N ALA A 27 4.28 0.49 8.80
CA ALA A 27 5.31 -0.55 8.77
C ALA A 27 4.70 -1.96 8.86
N ALA A 28 3.71 -2.16 9.73
CA ALA A 28 3.00 -3.42 9.86
C ALA A 28 2.25 -3.79 8.57
N LEU A 29 1.57 -2.84 7.94
CA LEU A 29 0.90 -3.01 6.64
C LEU A 29 1.87 -3.47 5.55
N LEU A 30 3.05 -2.83 5.47
CA LEU A 30 4.07 -3.20 4.49
C LEU A 30 4.67 -4.58 4.79
N PHE A 31 5.00 -4.85 6.05
CA PHE A 31 5.58 -6.12 6.46
C PHE A 31 4.61 -7.29 6.25
N VAL A 32 3.37 -7.15 6.72
CA VAL A 32 2.31 -8.16 6.55
C VAL A 32 1.97 -8.32 5.07
N GLY A 33 1.89 -7.22 4.32
CA GLY A 33 1.67 -7.25 2.88
C GLY A 33 2.74 -8.06 2.14
N LEU A 34 4.02 -7.73 2.35
CA LEU A 34 5.15 -8.46 1.76
C LEU A 34 5.19 -9.93 2.19
N PHE A 35 4.90 -10.21 3.46
CA PHE A 35 4.83 -11.57 3.97
C PHE A 35 3.75 -12.40 3.27
N LEU A 36 2.56 -11.82 3.05
CA LEU A 36 1.47 -12.46 2.31
C LEU A 36 1.82 -12.67 0.83
N VAL A 37 2.53 -11.73 0.20
CA VAL A 37 3.03 -11.90 -1.17
C VAL A 37 3.98 -13.08 -1.26
N TRP A 38 4.92 -13.18 -0.33
CA TRP A 38 5.86 -14.28 -0.26
C TRP A 38 5.16 -15.62 0.00
N LEU A 39 4.27 -15.67 0.99
CA LEU A 39 3.55 -16.88 1.37
C LEU A 39 2.58 -17.35 0.28
N GLY A 40 1.85 -16.43 -0.35
CA GLY A 40 1.00 -16.73 -1.51
C GLY A 40 1.80 -17.24 -2.70
N SER A 41 3.00 -16.71 -2.94
CA SER A 41 3.90 -17.19 -4.00
C SER A 41 4.42 -18.60 -3.72
N LEU A 42 4.75 -18.93 -2.46
CA LEU A 42 5.14 -20.28 -2.06
C LEU A 42 4.00 -21.28 -2.22
N ILE A 43 2.79 -20.93 -1.77
CA ILE A 43 1.62 -21.81 -1.89
C ILE A 43 1.31 -22.07 -3.37
N ALA A 44 1.30 -21.03 -4.20
CA ALA A 44 1.06 -21.19 -5.63
C ALA A 44 2.16 -21.99 -6.34
N GLY A 45 3.42 -21.89 -5.89
CA GLY A 45 4.55 -22.61 -6.48
C GLY A 45 4.66 -24.08 -6.06
N VAL A 46 4.12 -24.46 -4.90
CA VAL A 46 4.17 -25.84 -4.37
C VAL A 46 2.86 -26.60 -4.60
N ALA A 47 1.78 -25.91 -4.98
CA ALA A 47 0.48 -26.53 -5.19
C ALA A 47 0.38 -27.25 -6.55
N ASP A 48 0.11 -28.56 -6.52
CA ASP A 48 -0.17 -29.35 -7.72
C ASP A 48 -1.66 -29.32 -8.16
N ARG A 49 -2.56 -28.91 -7.25
CA ARG A 49 -4.01 -28.84 -7.51
C ARG A 49 -4.45 -27.41 -7.76
N SER A 50 -5.37 -27.22 -8.71
CA SER A 50 -5.91 -25.91 -9.12
C SER A 50 -6.36 -25.04 -7.94
N GLY A 51 -7.08 -25.61 -6.96
CA GLY A 51 -7.53 -24.86 -5.78
C GLY A 51 -6.39 -24.32 -4.90
N GLY A 52 -5.24 -25.00 -4.84
CA GLY A 52 -4.08 -24.52 -4.12
C GLY A 52 -3.39 -23.35 -4.84
N ILE A 53 -3.36 -23.40 -6.17
CA ILE A 53 -2.82 -22.32 -7.01
C ILE A 53 -3.68 -21.06 -6.88
N GLU A 54 -5.00 -21.20 -7.00
CA GLU A 54 -5.95 -20.08 -6.84
C GLU A 54 -5.85 -19.44 -5.45
N THR A 55 -5.76 -20.25 -4.40
CA THR A 55 -5.61 -19.75 -3.01
C THR A 55 -4.28 -19.00 -2.84
N GLY A 56 -3.18 -19.52 -3.40
CA GLY A 56 -1.88 -18.85 -3.37
C GLY A 56 -1.89 -17.52 -4.13
N LEU A 57 -2.53 -17.49 -5.30
CA LEU A 57 -2.71 -16.25 -6.07
C LEU A 57 -3.60 -15.23 -5.37
N ALA A 58 -4.65 -15.66 -4.67
CA ALA A 58 -5.50 -14.80 -3.86
C ALA A 58 -4.75 -14.20 -2.66
N LEU A 59 -3.95 -15.01 -1.94
CA LEU A 59 -3.11 -14.49 -0.86
C LEU A 59 -2.06 -13.50 -1.38
N LYS A 60 -1.45 -13.81 -2.53
CA LYS A 60 -0.46 -12.95 -3.18
C LYS A 60 -1.08 -11.61 -3.57
N SER A 61 -2.24 -11.61 -4.21
CA SER A 61 -2.92 -10.38 -4.64
C SER A 61 -3.38 -9.54 -3.45
N PHE A 62 -3.87 -10.17 -2.37
CA PHE A 62 -4.21 -9.49 -1.13
C PHE A 62 -3.00 -8.87 -0.44
N GLY A 63 -1.86 -9.58 -0.40
CA GLY A 63 -0.60 -9.04 0.11
C GLY A 63 -0.11 -7.81 -0.67
N VAL A 64 -0.25 -7.85 -2.01
CA VAL A 64 0.08 -6.68 -2.84
C VAL A 64 -0.86 -5.50 -2.57
N LEU A 65 -2.16 -5.74 -2.41
CA LEU A 65 -3.12 -4.69 -2.06
C LEU A 65 -2.71 -3.98 -0.76
N MET A 66 -2.35 -4.75 0.27
CA MET A 66 -1.88 -4.22 1.55
C MET A 66 -0.60 -3.40 1.42
N ALA A 67 0.39 -3.91 0.68
CA ALA A 67 1.64 -3.19 0.44
C ALA A 67 1.42 -1.88 -0.34
N THR A 68 0.53 -1.91 -1.33
CA THR A 68 0.14 -0.73 -2.13
C THR A 68 -0.54 0.32 -1.26
N TRP A 69 -1.50 -0.10 -0.43
CA TRP A 69 -2.18 0.79 0.51
C TRP A 69 -1.18 1.42 1.47
N GLY A 70 -0.27 0.63 2.04
CA GLY A 70 0.81 1.14 2.89
C GLY A 70 1.64 2.21 2.19
N LEU A 71 2.14 1.95 0.98
CA LEU A 71 2.99 2.90 0.24
C LEU A 71 2.26 4.18 -0.17
N VAL A 72 1.06 4.07 -0.74
CA VAL A 72 0.30 5.23 -1.24
C VAL A 72 -0.19 6.08 -0.08
N ILE A 73 -0.78 5.46 0.95
CA ILE A 73 -1.30 6.19 2.12
C ILE A 73 -0.15 6.79 2.94
N GLY A 74 0.96 6.06 3.09
CA GLY A 74 2.19 6.59 3.69
C GLY A 74 2.73 7.79 2.94
N GLY A 75 2.82 7.71 1.62
CA GLY A 75 3.24 8.82 0.77
C GLY A 75 2.25 9.98 0.75
N MET A 76 0.96 9.78 1.02
CA MET A 76 0.00 10.89 1.04
C MET A 76 -0.01 11.65 2.38
N LEU A 77 0.11 10.94 3.50
CA LEU A 77 -0.14 11.50 4.83
C LEU A 77 1.12 11.93 5.59
N ARG A 78 2.28 11.38 5.23
CA ARG A 78 3.55 11.79 5.85
C ARG A 78 4.09 13.07 5.23
N HIS A 79 3.93 14.17 5.96
CA HIS A 79 4.48 15.47 5.60
C HIS A 79 5.85 15.75 6.25
N ASP A 80 6.27 14.88 7.18
CA ASP A 80 7.56 14.88 7.88
C ASP A 80 8.73 14.36 7.04
N MET A 81 8.44 13.70 5.90
CA MET A 81 9.44 13.13 5.00
C MET A 81 9.86 14.10 3.89
N GLU A 82 11.08 13.89 3.35
CA GLU A 82 11.56 14.60 2.18
C GLU A 82 10.60 14.41 0.99
N ARG A 83 10.34 15.51 0.25
CA ARG A 83 9.40 15.54 -0.87
C ARG A 83 9.66 14.43 -1.90
N TRP A 84 10.93 14.12 -2.16
CA TRP A 84 11.33 13.08 -3.12
C TRP A 84 11.05 11.67 -2.62
N VAL A 85 11.28 11.39 -1.32
CA VAL A 85 10.95 10.08 -0.71
C VAL A 85 9.44 9.84 -0.78
N ARG A 86 8.67 10.89 -0.51
CA ARG A 86 7.21 10.85 -0.55
C ARG A 86 6.68 10.52 -1.95
N VAL A 87 7.23 11.18 -2.98
CA VAL A 87 6.89 10.89 -4.38
C VAL A 87 7.35 9.48 -4.77
N ALA A 88 8.54 9.05 -4.36
CA ALA A 88 9.04 7.72 -4.64
C ALA A 88 8.14 6.61 -4.06
N MET A 89 7.60 6.80 -2.85
CA MET A 89 6.64 5.84 -2.28
C MET A 89 5.35 5.75 -3.09
N ILE A 90 4.81 6.88 -3.55
CA ILE A 90 3.60 6.90 -4.38
C ILE A 90 3.86 6.23 -5.73
N VAL A 91 5.02 6.52 -6.35
CA VAL A 91 5.43 5.90 -7.62
C VAL A 91 5.68 4.40 -7.47
N ALA A 92 6.30 3.96 -6.36
CA ALA A 92 6.49 2.55 -6.07
C ALA A 92 5.13 1.84 -5.88
N GLY A 93 4.20 2.46 -5.14
CA GLY A 93 2.84 1.94 -4.98
C GLY A 93 2.10 1.81 -6.31
N SER A 94 2.14 2.83 -7.17
CA SER A 94 1.50 2.77 -8.49
C SER A 94 2.17 1.77 -9.43
N ALA A 95 3.50 1.64 -9.39
CA ALA A 95 4.23 0.63 -10.15
C ALA A 95 3.84 -0.80 -9.73
N ILE A 96 3.62 -1.04 -8.44
CA ILE A 96 3.15 -2.33 -7.92
C ILE A 96 1.75 -2.67 -8.43
N ILE A 97 0.83 -1.69 -8.50
CA ILE A 97 -0.49 -1.87 -9.11
C ILE A 97 -0.35 -2.25 -10.58
N LEU A 98 0.48 -1.52 -11.34
CA LEU A 98 0.72 -1.83 -12.75
C LEU A 98 1.29 -3.24 -12.93
N PHE A 99 2.22 -3.64 -12.06
CA PHE A 99 2.83 -4.96 -12.13
C PHE A 99 1.83 -6.09 -11.85
N VAL A 100 0.95 -5.93 -10.85
CA VAL A 100 -0.12 -6.91 -10.57
C VAL A 100 -1.22 -6.88 -11.62
N GLY A 101 -1.63 -5.69 -12.07
CA GLY A 101 -2.63 -5.53 -13.13
C GLY A 101 -2.15 -6.17 -14.44
N TYR A 102 -0.87 -6.02 -14.77
CA TYR A 102 -0.25 -6.67 -15.92
C TYR A 102 -0.22 -8.19 -15.79
N TRP A 103 0.18 -8.73 -14.62
CA TRP A 103 0.23 -10.18 -14.43
C TRP A 103 -1.18 -10.81 -14.41
N SER A 104 -2.16 -10.15 -13.78
CA SER A 104 -3.56 -10.56 -13.80
C SER A 104 -4.12 -10.57 -15.23
N ALA A 105 -3.89 -9.51 -16.02
CA ALA A 105 -4.30 -9.49 -17.42
C ALA A 105 -3.63 -10.61 -18.22
N SER A 106 -2.32 -10.85 -18.05
CA SER A 106 -1.63 -11.93 -18.77
C SER A 106 -2.20 -13.33 -18.46
N ILE A 107 -2.74 -13.55 -17.27
CA ILE A 107 -3.38 -14.82 -16.87
C ILE A 107 -4.75 -14.99 -17.54
N TRP A 108 -5.51 -13.90 -17.73
CA TRP A 108 -6.84 -13.95 -18.38
C TRP A 108 -6.79 -14.05 -19.91
N TRP A 109 -5.75 -13.52 -20.54
CA TRP A 109 -5.58 -13.54 -22.01
C TRP A 109 -4.65 -14.68 -22.50
N GLY A 110 -4.16 -15.53 -21.59
CA GLY A 110 -3.24 -16.63 -21.88
C GLY A 110 -3.88 -18.00 -22.06
N PHE A 111 -5.21 -18.08 -22.20
CA PHE A 111 -5.97 -19.30 -22.56
C PHE A 111 -6.50 -19.20 -23.98
#